data_AF-A0A2E2SV76-F1
#
_entry.id   AF-A0A2E2SV76-F1
#
_cell.length_a   1.000
_cell.length_b   1.000
_cell.length_c   1.000
_cell.angle_alpha   90.00
_cell.angle_beta   90.00
_cell.angle_gamma   90.00
#
_symmetry.space_group_name_H-M   'P 1'
#
loop_
_entity.id
_entity.type
_entity.pdbx_description
1 polymer ?
#
loop_
_entity_poly.entity_id
_entity_poly.type
_entity_poly.pdbx_seq_one_letter_code
_entity_poly.pdbx_strand_id
1 'polypeptide(L)'
;MKNCIVRILGNDLGGIHGEDQTYKNLEFTLLNESDFKNTDKIYILNRIVDREKRERIISLLDKHNSKYLEIKFSKESFNINYGLEDVFKRWKNAEYFRSCLDTTLYVKEIHESLKHLNKYIVNINGARNFALDYCRQRYEWSFILDSNSFLLKEDFNKILINIEKDVEYIVVPQIRIESNSHVFLPERLREYEEKEPQLAFRNTSKIGFNKDLTYGVSDKCELLRVLNVPGVWHKWKDSKVIFGIADRIKEDVKYLIRGKVIRLSHHSKSIDNAKTNFLNRLTGLFVLIKEIKEGKYD
;
A
#
# COMPACT_ATOMS: atom_id res chain seq x y z
N MET A 1 -20.66 17.78 -3.09
CA MET A 1 -19.20 18.02 -2.99
C MET A 1 -18.48 17.16 -4.03
N LYS A 2 -17.21 17.41 -4.34
CA LYS A 2 -16.40 16.59 -5.27
C LYS A 2 -15.86 15.35 -4.54
N ASN A 3 -15.41 14.32 -5.25
CA ASN A 3 -14.71 13.17 -4.68
C ASN A 3 -13.20 13.22 -5.02
N CYS A 4 -12.36 12.50 -4.29
CA CYS A 4 -10.94 12.32 -4.63
C CYS A 4 -10.58 10.83 -4.70
N ILE A 5 -9.81 10.46 -5.72
CA ILE A 5 -9.06 9.21 -5.78
C ILE A 5 -7.61 9.53 -5.50
N VAL A 6 -7.06 8.92 -4.47
CA VAL A 6 -5.68 9.10 -4.06
C VAL A 6 -4.90 7.80 -4.22
N ARG A 7 -3.75 7.86 -4.91
CA ARG A 7 -2.81 6.74 -5.03
C ARG A 7 -1.50 7.06 -4.35
N ILE A 8 -1.01 6.13 -3.55
CA ILE A 8 0.25 6.30 -2.81
C ILE A 8 1.37 5.61 -3.56
N LEU A 9 2.27 6.40 -4.14
CA LEU A 9 3.46 5.98 -4.86
C LEU A 9 4.65 5.94 -3.88
N GLY A 10 5.42 4.86 -3.87
CA GLY A 10 6.53 4.68 -2.94
C GLY A 10 7.72 3.97 -3.55
N ASN A 11 8.64 3.55 -2.69
CA ASN A 11 9.81 2.76 -3.09
C ASN A 11 9.38 1.37 -3.58
N ASP A 12 10.05 0.87 -4.62
CA ASP A 12 9.90 -0.53 -5.00
C ASP A 12 10.77 -1.39 -4.08
N LEU A 13 10.20 -2.44 -3.49
CA LEU A 13 10.94 -3.36 -2.64
C LEU A 13 11.33 -4.60 -3.46
N GLY A 14 12.63 -4.76 -3.67
CA GLY A 14 13.19 -5.89 -4.41
C GLY A 14 12.72 -7.24 -3.85
N GLY A 15 12.40 -8.18 -4.73
CA GLY A 15 11.90 -9.52 -4.37
C GLY A 15 10.36 -9.63 -4.29
N ILE A 16 9.64 -8.51 -4.20
CA ILE A 16 8.16 -8.49 -4.32
C ILE A 16 7.73 -7.65 -5.49
N HIS A 17 8.35 -6.48 -5.63
CA HIS A 17 8.05 -5.60 -6.74
C HIS A 17 8.95 -5.94 -7.91
N GLY A 18 8.37 -5.92 -9.11
CA GLY A 18 9.15 -5.93 -10.35
C GLY A 18 10.00 -4.68 -10.46
N GLU A 19 11.03 -4.76 -11.31
CA GLU A 19 11.87 -3.60 -11.62
C GLU A 19 11.01 -2.45 -12.17
N ASP A 20 11.12 -1.29 -11.52
CA ASP A 20 10.39 -0.06 -11.85
C ASP A 20 8.85 -0.22 -11.88
N GLN A 21 8.31 -1.16 -11.08
CA GLN A 21 6.88 -1.45 -11.03
C GLN A 21 6.04 -0.20 -10.72
N THR A 22 6.47 0.63 -9.77
CA THR A 22 5.71 1.84 -9.40
C THR A 22 5.55 2.79 -10.58
N TYR A 23 6.62 3.00 -11.38
CA TYR A 23 6.56 3.84 -12.57
C TYR A 23 5.69 3.20 -13.66
N LYS A 24 5.90 1.92 -13.97
CA LYS A 24 5.14 1.20 -15.02
C LYS A 24 3.64 1.19 -14.74
N ASN A 25 3.24 0.96 -13.49
CA ASN A 25 1.82 0.97 -13.12
C ASN A 25 1.23 2.38 -13.12
N LEU A 26 2.01 3.41 -12.76
CA LEU A 26 1.59 4.80 -12.88
C LEU A 26 1.37 5.17 -14.35
N GLU A 27 2.34 4.88 -15.23
CA GLU A 27 2.26 5.14 -16.66
C GLU A 27 1.03 4.45 -17.28
N PHE A 28 0.83 3.16 -16.98
CA PHE A 28 -0.35 2.45 -17.44
C PHE A 28 -1.65 3.11 -16.96
N THR A 29 -1.70 3.52 -15.70
CA THR A 29 -2.89 4.19 -15.12
C THR A 29 -3.15 5.53 -15.80
N LEU A 30 -2.13 6.36 -15.99
CA LEU A 30 -2.27 7.68 -16.62
C LEU A 30 -2.68 7.61 -18.09
N LEU A 31 -2.31 6.54 -18.80
CA LEU A 31 -2.66 6.34 -20.20
C LEU A 31 -4.06 5.72 -20.39
N ASN A 32 -4.49 4.84 -19.47
CA ASN A 32 -5.65 3.98 -19.71
C ASN A 32 -6.81 4.19 -18.74
N GLU A 33 -6.58 4.81 -17.57
CA GLU A 33 -7.67 5.03 -16.61
C GLU A 33 -8.52 6.22 -17.03
N SER A 34 -9.83 6.00 -17.08
CA SER A 34 -10.80 7.03 -17.42
C SER A 34 -10.76 8.22 -16.45
N ASP A 35 -11.28 9.35 -16.91
CA ASP A 35 -11.73 10.40 -16.01
C ASP A 35 -13.11 10.06 -15.45
N PHE A 36 -13.30 10.39 -14.18
CA PHE A 36 -14.53 10.11 -13.45
C PHE A 36 -15.26 11.41 -13.12
N LYS A 37 -16.59 11.40 -13.28
CA LYS A 37 -17.42 12.59 -13.05
C LYS A 37 -17.24 13.11 -11.62
N ASN A 38 -17.08 14.42 -11.48
CA ASN A 38 -16.95 15.10 -10.18
C ASN A 38 -15.90 14.44 -9.26
N THR A 39 -14.78 13.98 -9.81
CA THR A 39 -13.74 13.27 -9.05
C THR A 39 -12.36 13.76 -9.47
N ASP A 40 -11.55 14.16 -8.49
CA ASP A 40 -10.13 14.47 -8.71
C ASP A 40 -9.28 13.21 -8.58
N LYS A 41 -8.19 13.13 -9.34
CA LYS A 41 -7.12 12.13 -9.16
C LYS A 41 -5.90 12.83 -8.55
N ILE A 42 -5.39 12.30 -7.44
CA ILE A 42 -4.25 12.85 -6.69
C ILE A 42 -3.23 11.73 -6.43
N TYR A 43 -1.96 12.03 -6.59
CA TYR A 43 -0.87 11.10 -6.31
C TYR A 43 -0.05 11.57 -5.11
N ILE A 44 0.24 10.66 -4.17
CA ILE A 44 1.15 10.95 -3.04
C ILE A 44 2.49 10.31 -3.35
N LEU A 45 3.54 11.13 -3.46
CA LEU A 45 4.92 10.66 -3.57
C LEU A 45 5.43 10.46 -2.14
N ASN A 46 5.47 9.21 -1.70
CA ASN A 46 5.78 8.86 -0.33
C ASN A 46 7.23 8.39 -0.19
N ARG A 47 8.08 9.32 0.26
CA ARG A 47 9.47 9.08 0.69
C ARG A 47 10.26 8.27 -0.32
N ILE A 48 10.09 8.60 -1.60
CA ILE A 48 10.83 7.98 -2.70
C ILE A 48 12.30 8.37 -2.54
N VAL A 49 13.14 7.37 -2.28
CA VAL A 49 14.55 7.53 -1.92
C VAL A 49 15.37 7.81 -3.19
N ASP A 50 15.13 7.01 -4.23
CA ASP A 50 15.79 7.16 -5.52
C ASP A 50 15.38 8.48 -6.19
N ARG A 51 16.34 9.41 -6.28
CA ARG A 51 16.14 10.74 -6.84
C ARG A 51 15.77 10.70 -8.32
N GLU A 52 16.47 9.90 -9.12
CA GLU A 52 16.22 9.81 -10.56
C GLU A 52 14.83 9.24 -10.81
N LYS A 53 14.45 8.18 -10.09
CA LYS A 53 13.10 7.62 -10.18
C LYS A 53 12.04 8.62 -9.75
N ARG A 54 12.27 9.36 -8.67
CA ARG A 54 11.37 10.41 -8.20
C ARG A 54 11.16 11.47 -9.28
N GLU A 55 12.23 11.97 -9.89
CA GLU A 55 12.18 12.98 -10.95
C GLU A 55 11.44 12.45 -12.18
N ARG A 56 11.68 11.19 -12.58
CA ARG A 56 10.93 10.52 -13.66
C ARG A 56 9.43 10.44 -13.37
N ILE A 57 9.05 10.08 -12.14
CA ILE A 57 7.63 10.05 -11.71
C ILE A 57 7.01 11.44 -11.78
N ILE A 58 7.71 12.48 -11.29
CA ILE A 58 7.23 13.86 -11.35
C ILE A 58 7.05 14.31 -12.80
N SER A 59 8.04 14.10 -13.66
CA SER A 59 7.95 14.45 -15.08
C SER A 59 6.77 13.75 -15.78
N LEU A 60 6.51 12.49 -15.44
CA LEU A 60 5.36 11.75 -15.97
C LEU A 60 4.03 12.34 -15.47
N LEU A 61 3.93 12.72 -14.20
CA LEU A 61 2.74 13.36 -13.63
C LEU A 61 2.49 14.75 -14.26
N ASP A 62 3.54 15.56 -14.39
CA ASP A 62 3.48 16.90 -15.00
C ASP A 62 3.05 16.82 -16.47
N LYS A 63 3.62 15.88 -17.24
CA LYS A 63 3.23 15.61 -18.63
C LYS A 63 1.73 15.33 -18.78
N HIS A 64 1.11 14.69 -17.79
CA HIS A 64 -0.31 14.37 -17.77
C HIS A 64 -1.15 15.38 -16.96
N ASN A 65 -0.58 16.55 -16.59
CA ASN A 65 -1.22 17.56 -15.73
C ASN A 65 -1.85 16.96 -14.45
N SER A 66 -1.22 15.92 -13.91
CA SER A 66 -1.74 15.16 -12.77
C SER A 66 -1.31 15.80 -11.47
N LYS A 67 -2.27 16.03 -10.58
CA LYS A 67 -2.02 16.61 -9.26
C LYS A 67 -1.28 15.63 -8.37
N TYR A 68 -0.24 16.11 -7.69
CA TYR A 68 0.46 15.32 -6.67
C TYR A 68 0.83 16.14 -5.44
N LEU A 69 1.11 15.41 -4.35
CA LEU A 69 1.67 15.93 -3.11
C LEU A 69 2.85 15.06 -2.72
N GLU A 70 3.85 15.65 -2.07
CA GLU A 70 5.08 14.94 -1.73
C GLU A 70 5.29 14.88 -0.22
N ILE A 71 5.58 13.68 0.28
CA ILE A 71 6.17 13.44 1.58
C ILE A 71 7.64 13.14 1.34
N LYS A 72 8.49 14.18 1.42
CA LYS A 72 9.91 14.07 1.09
C LYS A 72 10.64 13.07 1.99
N PHE A 73 11.53 12.29 1.39
CA PHE A 73 12.53 11.53 2.13
C PHE A 73 13.59 12.50 2.66
N SER A 74 13.92 12.41 3.95
CA SER A 74 15.03 13.14 4.57
C SER A 74 16.08 12.14 5.07
N LYS A 75 17.32 12.27 4.61
CA LYS A 75 18.43 11.45 5.10
C LYS A 75 18.76 11.76 6.56
N GLU A 76 18.66 13.03 6.96
CA GLU A 76 18.89 13.48 8.35
C GLU A 76 17.90 12.83 9.33
N SER A 77 16.63 12.72 8.95
CA SER A 77 15.61 12.05 9.75
C SER A 77 15.68 10.52 9.66
N PHE A 78 16.50 9.98 8.75
CA PHE A 78 16.72 8.55 8.60
C PHE A 78 17.92 8.09 9.43
N ASN A 79 17.68 7.81 10.71
CA ASN A 79 18.74 7.36 11.63
C ASN A 79 19.04 5.84 11.47
N ILE A 80 20.15 5.54 10.79
CA ILE A 80 20.61 4.17 10.47
C ILE A 80 21.40 3.54 11.65
N ASN A 81 21.77 4.30 12.68
CA ASN A 81 22.71 3.83 13.72
C ASN A 81 22.12 2.83 14.72
N TYR A 82 20.83 2.50 14.63
CA TYR A 82 20.19 1.54 15.53
C TYR A 82 20.41 0.09 15.10
N GLY A 83 21.34 -0.63 15.75
CA GLY A 83 21.41 -2.09 15.77
C GLY A 83 21.57 -2.81 14.42
N LEU A 84 21.70 -2.08 13.33
CA LEU A 84 21.69 -2.64 11.99
C LEU A 84 22.91 -3.51 11.74
N GLU A 85 24.06 -3.26 12.35
CA GLU A 85 25.24 -4.11 12.19
C GLU A 85 24.99 -5.54 12.66
N ASP A 86 24.26 -5.70 13.77
CA ASP A 86 23.88 -7.01 14.27
C ASP A 86 22.79 -7.64 13.39
N VAL A 87 21.86 -6.84 12.85
CA VAL A 87 20.90 -7.30 11.84
C VAL A 87 21.62 -7.74 10.56
N PHE A 88 22.61 -6.98 10.07
CA PHE A 88 23.41 -7.27 8.89
C PHE A 88 24.22 -8.57 9.08
N LYS A 89 24.81 -8.77 10.26
CA LYS A 89 25.51 -10.01 10.62
C LYS A 89 24.56 -11.20 10.66
N ARG A 90 23.41 -11.08 11.34
CA ARG A 90 22.38 -12.13 11.42
C ARG A 90 21.79 -12.45 10.04
N TRP A 91 21.56 -11.43 9.22
CA TRP A 91 21.03 -11.57 7.86
C TRP A 91 22.01 -12.22 6.89
N LYS A 92 23.32 -11.95 6.98
CA LYS A 92 24.33 -12.68 6.17
C LYS A 92 24.31 -14.18 6.43
N ASN A 93 23.89 -14.59 7.63
CA ASN A 93 23.68 -15.99 7.98
C ASN A 93 22.30 -16.52 7.54
N ALA A 94 21.52 -15.81 6.72
CA ALA A 94 20.15 -16.20 6.33
C ALA A 94 20.05 -17.52 5.55
N GLU A 95 21.14 -18.04 4.96
CA GLU A 95 21.19 -19.43 4.47
C GLU A 95 21.02 -20.45 5.61
N TYR A 96 21.55 -20.16 6.79
CA TYR A 96 21.36 -20.95 8.01
C TYR A 96 19.93 -20.84 8.55
N PHE A 97 19.29 -19.66 8.47
CA PHE A 97 17.93 -19.48 9.01
C PHE A 97 16.83 -20.07 8.13
N ARG A 98 17.06 -20.23 6.81
CA ARG A 98 16.14 -20.96 5.93
C ARG A 98 16.02 -22.44 6.30
N SER A 99 16.98 -23.01 7.05
CA SER A 99 16.97 -24.41 7.49
C SER A 99 16.52 -24.61 8.95
N CYS A 100 16.32 -23.55 9.74
CA CYS A 100 15.90 -23.65 11.14
C CYS A 100 14.37 -23.82 11.30
N LEU A 101 13.97 -24.74 12.17
CA LEU A 101 12.57 -25.13 12.46
C LEU A 101 11.74 -24.06 13.20
N ASP A 102 12.36 -23.00 13.77
CA ASP A 102 11.64 -21.89 14.43
C ASP A 102 11.81 -20.56 13.69
N THR A 103 11.29 -20.53 12.46
CA THR A 103 11.29 -19.32 11.61
C THR A 103 10.50 -18.15 12.21
N THR A 104 9.61 -18.37 13.19
CA THR A 104 8.68 -17.35 13.68
C THR A 104 9.34 -16.37 14.64
N LEU A 105 10.13 -16.87 15.61
CA LEU A 105 10.84 -16.02 16.56
C LEU A 105 11.90 -15.16 15.86
N TYR A 106 12.68 -15.75 14.97
CA TYR A 106 13.69 -15.04 14.20
C TYR A 106 13.09 -13.93 13.31
N VAL A 107 12.01 -14.25 12.60
CA VAL A 107 11.25 -13.29 11.80
C VAL A 107 10.78 -12.12 12.66
N LYS A 108 10.28 -12.41 13.87
CA LYS A 108 9.83 -11.38 14.80
C LYS A 108 10.98 -10.44 15.20
N GLU A 109 12.14 -10.99 15.58
CA GLU A 109 13.31 -10.19 15.94
C GLU A 109 13.75 -9.26 14.81
N ILE A 110 13.78 -9.75 13.57
CA ILE A 110 14.15 -8.93 12.41
C ILE A 110 13.10 -7.83 12.17
N HIS A 111 11.80 -8.15 12.27
CA HIS A 111 10.74 -7.15 12.16
C HIS A 111 10.85 -6.06 13.22
N GLU A 112 11.09 -6.44 14.48
CA GLU A 112 11.28 -5.51 15.58
C GLU A 112 12.49 -4.61 15.33
N SER A 113 13.62 -5.19 14.91
CA SER A 113 14.85 -4.45 14.62
C SER A 113 14.69 -3.47 13.45
N LEU A 114 13.87 -3.82 12.45
CA LEU A 114 13.63 -2.97 11.28
C LEU A 114 12.38 -2.07 11.43
N LYS A 115 11.63 -2.15 12.53
CA LYS A 115 10.32 -1.51 12.68
C LYS A 115 10.38 0.00 12.46
N HIS A 116 11.33 0.68 13.11
CA HIS A 116 11.47 2.14 13.00
C HIS A 116 11.86 2.57 11.57
N LEU A 117 12.75 1.80 10.93
CA LEU A 117 13.19 2.05 9.56
C LEU A 117 12.08 1.78 8.55
N ASN A 118 11.27 0.74 8.75
CA ASN A 118 10.08 0.45 7.93
C ASN A 118 9.03 1.57 8.07
N LYS A 119 8.72 1.96 9.33
CA LYS A 119 7.80 3.08 9.62
C LYS A 119 8.28 4.37 8.96
N TYR A 120 9.59 4.58 8.87
CA TYR A 120 10.17 5.73 8.22
C TYR A 120 10.22 5.62 6.68
N ILE A 121 10.87 4.60 6.11
CA ILE A 121 11.09 4.55 4.65
C ILE A 121 9.81 4.20 3.90
N VAL A 122 9.10 3.15 4.34
CA VAL A 122 7.91 2.68 3.63
C VAL A 122 6.70 3.53 3.99
N ASN A 123 6.55 3.93 5.26
CA ASN A 123 5.59 4.96 5.72
C ASN A 123 4.15 4.80 5.18
N ILE A 124 3.68 3.57 4.93
CA ILE A 124 2.44 3.35 4.17
C ILE A 124 1.21 3.94 4.87
N ASN A 125 1.02 3.66 6.17
CA ASN A 125 -0.10 4.20 6.94
C ASN A 125 0.08 5.70 7.24
N GLY A 126 1.32 6.21 7.29
CA GLY A 126 1.59 7.64 7.37
C GLY A 126 1.11 8.35 6.11
N ALA A 127 1.44 7.83 4.92
CA ALA A 127 0.99 8.37 3.65
C ALA A 127 -0.52 8.26 3.44
N ARG A 128 -1.13 7.12 3.84
CA ARG A 128 -2.59 6.95 3.79
C ARG A 128 -3.32 7.98 4.66
N ASN A 129 -2.84 8.20 5.88
CA ASN A 129 -3.45 9.20 6.76
C ASN A 129 -3.17 10.63 6.29
N PHE A 130 -1.99 10.92 5.74
CA PHE A 130 -1.70 12.22 5.11
C PHE A 130 -2.68 12.51 3.96
N ALA A 131 -2.95 11.52 3.10
CA ALA A 131 -3.93 11.63 2.04
C ALA A 131 -5.36 11.87 2.57
N LEU A 132 -5.76 11.14 3.62
CA LEU A 132 -7.06 11.33 4.27
C LEU A 132 -7.20 12.74 4.85
N ASP A 133 -6.22 13.20 5.60
CA ASP A 133 -6.24 14.52 6.24
C ASP A 133 -6.32 15.63 5.18
N TYR A 134 -5.57 15.48 4.07
CA TYR A 134 -5.67 16.39 2.93
C TYR A 134 -7.07 16.38 2.29
N CYS A 135 -7.69 15.21 2.06
CA CYS A 135 -8.97 15.14 1.37
C CYS A 135 -10.20 15.48 2.25
N ARG A 136 -10.19 15.20 3.57
CA ARG A 136 -11.36 15.38 4.45
C ARG A 136 -11.99 16.78 4.38
N GLN A 137 -11.18 17.82 4.23
CA GLN A 137 -11.66 19.20 4.18
C GLN A 137 -12.16 19.65 2.79
N ARG A 138 -11.95 18.81 1.75
CA ARG A 138 -12.06 19.22 0.34
C ARG A 138 -13.01 18.35 -0.47
N TYR A 139 -13.21 17.11 -0.06
CA TYR A 139 -13.94 16.10 -0.82
C TYR A 139 -14.96 15.39 0.04
N GLU A 140 -16.07 14.96 -0.54
CA GLU A 140 -17.07 14.16 0.17
C GLU A 140 -16.57 12.75 0.42
N TRP A 141 -16.05 12.11 -0.63
CA TRP A 141 -15.46 10.77 -0.58
C TRP A 141 -13.99 10.81 -0.98
N SER A 142 -13.18 10.10 -0.21
CA SER A 142 -11.74 9.96 -0.41
C SER A 142 -11.38 8.49 -0.59
N PHE A 143 -11.09 8.06 -1.81
CA PHE A 143 -10.64 6.71 -2.14
C PHE A 143 -9.14 6.64 -1.92
N ILE A 144 -8.70 5.89 -0.92
CA ILE A 144 -7.27 5.75 -0.59
C ILE A 144 -6.79 4.41 -1.11
N LEU A 145 -6.10 4.43 -2.25
CA LEU A 145 -5.73 3.25 -3.01
C LEU A 145 -4.21 3.00 -2.99
N ASP A 146 -3.83 1.73 -3.07
CA ASP A 146 -2.44 1.34 -3.32
C ASP A 146 -1.98 1.79 -4.72
N SER A 147 -0.68 2.02 -4.93
CA SER A 147 -0.11 2.57 -6.18
C SER A 147 -0.53 1.84 -7.46
N ASN A 148 -0.73 0.53 -7.37
CA ASN A 148 -1.06 -0.34 -8.49
C ASN A 148 -2.57 -0.61 -8.64
N SER A 149 -3.40 0.19 -8.00
CA SER A 149 -4.86 0.09 -8.11
C SER A 149 -5.36 0.80 -9.36
N PHE A 150 -6.18 0.15 -10.16
CA PHE A 150 -6.78 0.65 -11.40
C PHE A 150 -8.30 0.50 -11.34
N LEU A 151 -9.04 1.53 -11.75
CA LEU A 151 -10.49 1.58 -11.72
C LEU A 151 -11.07 1.61 -13.13
N LEU A 152 -11.99 0.72 -13.40
CA LEU A 152 -12.84 0.81 -14.59
C LEU A 152 -13.95 1.84 -14.37
N LYS A 153 -14.29 2.59 -15.41
CA LYS A 153 -15.35 3.61 -15.38
C LYS A 153 -16.68 3.06 -14.90
N GLU A 154 -17.07 1.89 -15.40
CA GLU A 154 -18.32 1.24 -15.05
C GLU A 154 -18.37 0.84 -13.57
N ASP A 155 -17.27 0.31 -13.03
CA ASP A 155 -17.20 -0.11 -11.63
C ASP A 155 -17.16 1.09 -10.69
N PHE A 156 -16.43 2.15 -11.05
CA PHE A 156 -16.41 3.38 -10.25
C PHE A 156 -17.78 4.06 -10.22
N ASN A 157 -18.49 4.13 -11.35
CA ASN A 157 -19.81 4.73 -11.41
C ASN A 157 -20.82 4.01 -10.50
N LYS A 158 -20.70 2.69 -10.31
CA LYS A 158 -21.57 1.92 -9.40
C LYS A 158 -21.34 2.26 -7.93
N ILE A 159 -20.15 2.73 -7.56
CA ILE A 159 -19.79 2.98 -6.16
C ILE A 159 -20.62 4.13 -5.58
N LEU A 160 -20.77 5.23 -6.33
CA LEU A 160 -21.28 6.50 -5.82
C LEU A 160 -22.80 6.70 -5.99
N ILE A 161 -23.54 5.66 -6.38
CA ILE A 161 -24.99 5.73 -6.61
C ILE A 161 -25.75 5.48 -5.31
N ASN A 162 -26.70 6.36 -4.98
CA ASN A 162 -27.67 6.18 -3.89
C ASN A 162 -27.02 5.80 -2.54
N ILE A 163 -25.96 6.52 -2.14
CA ILE A 163 -25.32 6.32 -0.85
C ILE A 163 -26.13 7.04 0.24
N GLU A 164 -26.50 6.31 1.29
CA GLU A 164 -27.22 6.86 2.44
C GLU A 164 -26.34 7.84 3.25
N LYS A 165 -26.98 8.80 3.93
CA LYS A 165 -26.28 9.89 4.64
C LYS A 165 -25.47 9.43 5.85
N ASP A 166 -25.70 8.23 6.36
CA ASP A 166 -25.04 7.66 7.54
C ASP A 166 -23.91 6.68 7.17
N VAL A 167 -23.71 6.37 5.88
CA VAL A 167 -22.57 5.57 5.43
C VAL A 167 -21.29 6.38 5.58
N GLU A 168 -20.29 5.83 6.28
CA GLU A 168 -19.01 6.49 6.53
C GLU A 168 -17.86 5.90 5.70
N TYR A 169 -17.98 4.64 5.29
CA TYR A 169 -16.94 3.92 4.57
C TYR A 169 -17.50 3.18 3.36
N ILE A 170 -16.68 3.05 2.32
CA ILE A 170 -16.95 2.16 1.20
C ILE A 170 -15.77 1.21 1.08
N VAL A 171 -16.07 -0.08 1.11
CA VAL A 171 -15.14 -1.17 0.85
C VAL A 171 -15.24 -1.50 -0.63
N VAL A 172 -14.13 -1.41 -1.34
CA VAL A 172 -14.05 -1.67 -2.78
C VAL A 172 -13.31 -3.00 -2.97
N PRO A 173 -14.00 -4.10 -3.31
CA PRO A 173 -13.37 -5.39 -3.57
C PRO A 173 -12.26 -5.28 -4.60
N GLN A 174 -11.16 -5.99 -4.37
CA GLN A 174 -9.99 -5.94 -5.25
C GLN A 174 -9.75 -7.30 -5.90
N ILE A 175 -9.54 -7.33 -7.22
CA ILE A 175 -9.00 -8.50 -7.92
C ILE A 175 -7.53 -8.25 -8.29
N ARG A 176 -6.71 -9.31 -8.39
CA ARG A 176 -5.30 -9.20 -8.80
C ARG A 176 -5.13 -9.87 -10.16
N ILE A 177 -4.69 -9.11 -11.15
CA ILE A 177 -4.46 -9.61 -12.51
C ILE A 177 -2.98 -9.97 -12.71
N GLU A 178 -2.73 -10.92 -13.61
CA GLU A 178 -1.38 -11.39 -13.94
C GLU A 178 -0.70 -10.50 -14.97
N SER A 179 -1.48 -9.93 -15.90
CA SER A 179 -1.03 -9.03 -16.96
C SER A 179 -1.95 -7.83 -17.06
N ASN A 180 -1.38 -6.63 -17.22
CA ASN A 180 -2.15 -5.39 -17.38
C ASN A 180 -3.04 -5.39 -18.63
N SER A 181 -2.72 -6.20 -19.65
CA SER A 181 -3.59 -6.38 -20.82
C SER A 181 -4.95 -6.99 -20.48
N HIS A 182 -5.07 -7.72 -19.37
CA HIS A 182 -6.34 -8.32 -18.95
C HIS A 182 -7.38 -7.29 -18.49
N VAL A 183 -6.97 -6.05 -18.22
CA VAL A 183 -7.91 -4.93 -17.96
C VAL A 183 -8.91 -4.77 -19.11
N PHE A 184 -8.50 -5.09 -20.34
CA PHE A 184 -9.32 -4.96 -21.55
C PHE A 184 -10.13 -6.22 -21.89
N LEU A 185 -10.14 -7.23 -21.00
CA LEU A 185 -10.80 -8.52 -21.22
C LEU A 185 -11.85 -8.77 -20.11
N PRO A 186 -13.08 -8.23 -20.24
CA PRO A 186 -14.10 -8.32 -19.18
C PRO A 186 -14.41 -9.74 -18.72
N GLU A 187 -14.43 -10.72 -19.63
CA GLU A 187 -14.63 -12.12 -19.28
C GLU A 187 -13.53 -12.64 -18.35
N ARG A 188 -12.26 -12.32 -18.67
CA ARG A 188 -11.12 -12.74 -17.87
C ARG A 188 -11.13 -12.09 -16.47
N LEU A 189 -11.64 -10.87 -16.34
CA LEU A 189 -11.78 -10.20 -15.04
C LEU A 189 -12.78 -10.89 -14.09
N ARG A 190 -13.71 -11.69 -14.62
CA ARG A 190 -14.66 -12.47 -13.80
C ARG A 190 -14.04 -13.70 -13.16
N GLU A 191 -12.94 -14.20 -13.72
CA GLU A 191 -12.26 -15.42 -13.26
C GLU A 191 -11.31 -15.17 -12.09
N TYR A 192 -10.93 -13.92 -11.84
CA TYR A 192 -10.01 -13.58 -10.75
C TYR A 192 -10.70 -13.54 -9.40
N GLU A 193 -10.07 -14.19 -8.42
CA GLU A 193 -10.50 -14.15 -7.03
C GLU A 193 -10.33 -12.77 -6.40
N GLU A 194 -11.29 -12.41 -5.54
CA GLU A 194 -11.18 -11.23 -4.69
C GLU A 194 -10.10 -11.41 -3.62
N LYS A 195 -9.37 -10.33 -3.36
CA LYS A 195 -8.31 -10.22 -2.36
C LYS A 195 -8.62 -9.07 -1.41
N GLU A 196 -7.65 -8.71 -0.57
CA GLU A 196 -7.78 -7.59 0.37
C GLU A 196 -8.28 -6.31 -0.35
N PRO A 197 -9.45 -5.76 0.07
CA PRO A 197 -10.09 -4.65 -0.62
C PRO A 197 -9.33 -3.33 -0.44
N GLN A 198 -9.77 -2.31 -1.18
CA GLN A 198 -9.41 -0.91 -0.93
C GLN A 198 -10.54 -0.19 -0.20
N LEU A 199 -10.27 1.01 0.32
CA LEU A 199 -11.22 1.75 1.15
C LEU A 199 -11.44 3.17 0.62
N ALA A 200 -12.69 3.60 0.63
CA ALA A 200 -13.08 4.99 0.54
C ALA A 200 -13.66 5.48 1.87
N PHE A 201 -13.40 6.74 2.15
CA PHE A 201 -13.69 7.38 3.42
C PHE A 201 -14.56 8.60 3.16
N ARG A 202 -15.67 8.71 3.87
CA ARG A 202 -16.42 9.95 3.87
C ARG A 202 -15.64 11.03 4.62
N ASN A 203 -15.81 12.30 4.28
CA ASN A 203 -15.19 13.40 5.03
C ASN A 203 -15.51 13.41 6.53
N THR A 204 -16.69 12.92 6.91
CA THR A 204 -17.13 12.80 8.30
C THR A 204 -16.55 11.59 9.03
N SER A 205 -15.93 10.64 8.31
CA SER A 205 -15.37 9.42 8.91
C SER A 205 -14.23 9.75 9.88
N LYS A 206 -14.27 9.11 11.06
CA LYS A 206 -13.34 9.42 12.16
C LYS A 206 -12.13 8.49 12.21
N ILE A 207 -12.32 7.23 11.82
CA ILE A 207 -11.31 6.19 11.97
C ILE A 207 -10.46 6.15 10.69
N GLY A 208 -9.16 6.40 10.84
CA GLY A 208 -8.15 6.22 9.80
C GLY A 208 -7.29 4.97 10.03
N PHE A 209 -6.21 4.87 9.26
CA PHE A 209 -5.25 3.77 9.35
C PHE A 209 -4.43 3.85 10.65
N ASN A 210 -4.10 2.71 11.25
CA ASN A 210 -3.31 2.69 12.48
C ASN A 210 -1.85 3.12 12.21
N LYS A 211 -1.43 4.27 12.77
CA LYS A 211 -0.09 4.85 12.58
C LYS A 211 1.03 4.02 13.22
N ASP A 212 0.72 3.08 14.09
CA ASP A 212 1.73 2.24 14.77
C ASP A 212 2.06 0.95 14.03
N LEU A 213 1.27 0.62 13.00
CA LEU A 213 1.52 -0.53 12.15
C LEU A 213 2.43 -0.17 10.97
N THR A 214 3.37 -1.06 10.68
CA THR A 214 4.31 -0.94 9.56
C THR A 214 3.85 -1.75 8.36
N TYR A 215 4.44 -1.50 7.20
CA TYR A 215 4.11 -2.27 6.00
C TYR A 215 4.48 -3.74 6.17
N GLY A 216 3.55 -4.63 5.82
CA GLY A 216 3.76 -6.07 5.81
C GLY A 216 3.29 -6.80 7.06
N VAL A 217 2.63 -6.11 8.00
CA VAL A 217 2.07 -6.72 9.23
C VAL A 217 0.56 -6.56 9.33
N SER A 218 -0.15 -6.85 8.24
CA SER A 218 -1.62 -6.72 8.17
C SER A 218 -2.11 -5.28 8.47
N ASP A 219 -1.38 -4.28 7.99
CA ASP A 219 -1.53 -2.86 8.36
C ASP A 219 -2.86 -2.22 7.90
N LYS A 220 -3.39 -2.60 6.73
CA LYS A 220 -4.74 -2.20 6.28
C LYS A 220 -5.82 -3.16 6.79
N CYS A 221 -5.48 -4.44 6.94
CA CYS A 221 -6.38 -5.46 7.49
C CYS A 221 -6.81 -5.15 8.93
N GLU A 222 -5.98 -4.49 9.73
CA GLU A 222 -6.40 -3.99 11.04
C GLU A 222 -7.61 -3.07 10.94
N LEU A 223 -7.60 -2.11 10.01
CA LEU A 223 -8.74 -1.21 9.82
C LEU A 223 -9.99 -1.98 9.36
N LEU A 224 -9.85 -2.95 8.44
CA LEU A 224 -10.99 -3.78 8.03
C LEU A 224 -11.62 -4.54 9.21
N ARG A 225 -10.81 -5.01 10.17
CA ARG A 225 -11.31 -5.68 11.38
C ARG A 225 -11.95 -4.70 12.37
N VAL A 226 -11.40 -3.50 12.51
CA VAL A 226 -11.95 -2.42 13.35
C VAL A 226 -13.33 -1.99 12.85
N LEU A 227 -13.51 -1.84 11.53
CA LEU A 227 -14.79 -1.52 10.90
C LEU A 227 -15.73 -2.73 10.78
N ASN A 228 -15.33 -3.90 11.31
CA ASN A 228 -16.07 -5.16 11.26
C ASN A 228 -16.49 -5.59 9.83
N VAL A 229 -15.64 -5.37 8.84
CA VAL A 229 -15.86 -5.81 7.46
C VAL A 229 -15.61 -7.31 7.36
N PRO A 230 -16.55 -8.12 6.84
CA PRO A 230 -16.39 -9.57 6.75
C PRO A 230 -15.34 -9.98 5.70
N GLY A 231 -14.44 -10.89 6.06
CA GLY A 231 -13.48 -11.46 5.12
C GLY A 231 -12.34 -12.24 5.76
N VAL A 232 -11.45 -12.78 4.93
CA VAL A 232 -10.33 -13.64 5.37
C VAL A 232 -9.32 -12.92 6.27
N TRP A 233 -9.25 -11.58 6.21
CA TRP A 233 -8.37 -10.74 7.03
C TRP A 233 -8.66 -10.82 8.53
N HIS A 234 -9.79 -11.38 8.97
CA HIS A 234 -10.02 -11.71 10.38
C HIS A 234 -9.01 -12.73 10.92
N LYS A 235 -8.47 -13.58 10.05
CA LYS A 235 -7.45 -14.59 10.39
C LYS A 235 -6.03 -14.02 10.39
N TRP A 236 -5.80 -12.85 9.79
CA TRP A 236 -4.46 -12.28 9.63
C TRP A 236 -4.12 -11.35 10.80
N LYS A 237 -3.44 -11.87 11.81
CA LYS A 237 -3.14 -11.17 13.08
C LYS A 237 -1.66 -10.86 13.25
N ASP A 238 -0.96 -10.59 12.14
CA ASP A 238 0.49 -10.40 12.10
C ASP A 238 0.96 -9.31 13.07
N SER A 239 0.23 -8.19 13.17
CA SER A 239 0.55 -7.11 14.12
C SER A 239 0.61 -7.59 15.58
N LYS A 240 -0.31 -8.48 15.97
CA LYS A 240 -0.36 -9.06 17.31
C LYS A 240 0.74 -10.11 17.49
N VAL A 241 0.94 -10.98 16.51
CA VAL A 241 1.93 -12.06 16.58
C VAL A 241 3.36 -11.50 16.60
N ILE A 242 3.64 -10.55 15.73
CA ILE A 242 4.98 -9.98 15.54
C ILE A 242 5.26 -8.88 16.56
N PHE A 243 4.36 -7.92 16.76
CA PHE A 243 4.63 -6.75 17.60
C PHE A 243 3.89 -6.73 18.93
N GLY A 244 3.06 -7.73 19.22
CA GLY A 244 2.16 -7.68 20.38
C GLY A 244 1.08 -6.60 20.28
N ILE A 245 0.91 -5.97 19.12
CA ILE A 245 -0.05 -4.89 18.92
C ILE A 245 -1.42 -5.49 18.60
N ALA A 246 -2.34 -5.42 19.57
CA ALA A 246 -3.73 -5.79 19.36
C ALA A 246 -4.42 -4.82 18.38
N ASP A 247 -5.50 -5.29 17.76
CA ASP A 247 -6.38 -4.40 16.98
C ASP A 247 -6.96 -3.32 17.90
N ARG A 248 -7.22 -2.13 17.35
CA ARG A 248 -8.03 -1.12 18.04
C ARG A 248 -9.45 -1.67 18.30
N ILE A 249 -10.16 -0.99 19.19
CA ILE A 249 -11.55 -1.31 19.52
C ILE A 249 -12.37 -1.31 18.23
N LYS A 250 -13.27 -2.29 18.10
CA LYS A 250 -14.21 -2.33 16.98
C LYS A 250 -15.21 -1.21 17.11
N GLU A 251 -15.51 -0.55 16.00
CA GLU A 251 -16.38 0.60 15.96
C GLU A 251 -17.66 0.23 15.22
N ASP A 252 -18.80 0.69 15.74
CA ASP A 252 -20.10 0.53 15.09
C ASP A 252 -20.26 1.61 14.03
N VAL A 253 -19.92 1.26 12.79
CA VAL A 253 -19.93 2.16 11.64
C VAL A 253 -20.70 1.53 10.49
N LYS A 254 -21.38 2.37 9.70
CA LYS A 254 -22.05 1.91 8.49
C LYS A 254 -21.09 1.99 7.31
N TYR A 255 -20.96 0.88 6.58
CA TYR A 255 -20.18 0.81 5.35
C TYR A 255 -20.96 0.10 4.24
N LEU A 256 -20.54 0.34 3.00
CA LEU A 256 -21.03 -0.38 1.82
C LEU A 256 -19.89 -1.18 1.18
N ILE A 257 -20.18 -2.37 0.66
CA ILE A 257 -19.25 -3.12 -0.21
C ILE A 257 -19.73 -2.95 -1.65
N ARG A 258 -18.99 -2.20 -2.48
CA ARG A 258 -19.43 -1.86 -3.85
C ARG A 258 -18.28 -1.64 -4.83
N GLY A 259 -18.61 -1.81 -6.11
CA GLY A 259 -17.66 -1.64 -7.22
C GLY A 259 -16.60 -2.72 -7.24
N LYS A 260 -15.51 -2.44 -7.94
CA LYS A 260 -14.34 -3.30 -8.04
C LYS A 260 -13.12 -2.45 -8.38
N VAL A 261 -11.98 -2.81 -7.81
CA VAL A 261 -10.68 -2.23 -8.16
C VAL A 261 -9.75 -3.34 -8.63
N ILE A 262 -8.96 -3.04 -9.64
CA ILE A 262 -8.03 -3.99 -10.25
C ILE A 262 -6.64 -3.67 -9.71
N ARG A 263 -5.99 -4.65 -9.09
CA ARG A 263 -4.58 -4.57 -8.76
C ARG A 263 -3.78 -5.00 -9.99
N LEU A 264 -3.13 -4.04 -10.63
CA LEU A 264 -2.24 -4.24 -11.77
C LEU A 264 -1.10 -5.22 -11.42
N SER A 265 -0.56 -5.84 -12.46
CA SER A 265 0.53 -6.81 -12.35
C SER A 265 1.72 -6.20 -11.62
N HIS A 266 2.39 -7.05 -10.85
CA HIS A 266 3.63 -6.67 -10.16
C HIS A 266 4.85 -6.84 -11.06
N HIS A 267 4.69 -7.35 -12.29
CA HIS A 267 5.77 -7.55 -13.27
C HIS A 267 6.98 -8.35 -12.73
N SER A 268 6.82 -9.07 -11.61
CA SER A 268 7.90 -9.88 -11.01
C SER A 268 7.72 -11.35 -11.40
N LYS A 269 8.86 -12.04 -11.60
CA LYS A 269 8.90 -13.48 -11.84
C LYS A 269 8.82 -14.31 -10.54
N SER A 270 8.64 -13.68 -9.38
CA SER A 270 8.64 -14.38 -8.08
C SER A 270 7.35 -15.18 -7.88
N ILE A 271 7.49 -16.40 -7.36
CA ILE A 271 6.35 -17.25 -6.96
C ILE A 271 5.51 -16.53 -5.89
N ASP A 272 4.23 -16.30 -6.17
CA ASP A 272 3.28 -15.63 -5.28
C ASP A 272 2.78 -16.61 -4.20
N ASN A 273 3.53 -16.74 -3.10
CA ASN A 273 3.12 -17.51 -1.92
C ASN A 273 3.23 -16.64 -0.66
N ALA A 274 2.25 -16.71 0.25
CA ALA A 274 2.17 -15.87 1.45
C ALA A 274 3.44 -15.92 2.32
N LYS A 275 4.03 -17.12 2.55
CA LYS A 275 5.27 -17.27 3.32
C LYS A 275 6.46 -16.62 2.61
N THR A 276 6.58 -16.84 1.30
CA THR A 276 7.64 -16.27 0.46
C THR A 276 7.53 -14.76 0.38
N ASN A 277 6.31 -14.24 0.19
CA ASN A 277 6.03 -12.81 0.15
C ASN A 277 6.40 -12.13 1.47
N PHE A 278 6.14 -12.77 2.61
CA PHE A 278 6.50 -12.22 3.91
C PHE A 278 8.03 -12.03 4.04
N LEU A 279 8.83 -13.05 3.72
CA LEU A 279 10.30 -12.96 3.74
C LEU A 279 10.85 -12.00 2.66
N ASN A 280 10.24 -11.98 1.48
CA ASN A 280 10.64 -11.08 0.42
C ASN A 280 10.41 -9.60 0.81
N ARG A 281 9.39 -9.28 1.64
CA ARG A 281 9.15 -7.88 2.11
C ARG A 281 10.32 -7.41 2.95
N LEU A 282 10.70 -8.26 3.90
CA LEU A 282 11.85 -8.01 4.77
C LEU A 282 13.14 -7.91 3.98
N THR A 283 13.33 -8.80 3.01
CA THR A 283 14.51 -8.82 2.14
C THR A 283 14.61 -7.52 1.34
N GLY A 284 13.54 -7.12 0.66
CA GLY A 284 13.50 -5.89 -0.11
C GLY A 284 13.70 -4.64 0.75
N LEU A 285 13.09 -4.60 1.94
CA LEU A 285 13.29 -3.52 2.90
C LEU A 285 14.76 -3.44 3.35
N PHE A 286 15.35 -4.57 3.72
CA PHE A 286 16.74 -4.65 4.15
C PHE A 286 17.71 -4.20 3.06
N VAL A 287 17.49 -4.66 1.81
CA VAL A 287 18.30 -4.23 0.66
C VAL A 287 18.19 -2.72 0.46
N LEU A 288 16.98 -2.15 0.47
CA LEU A 288 16.79 -0.71 0.34
C LEU A 288 17.50 0.07 1.44
N ILE A 289 17.42 -0.37 2.70
CA ILE A 289 18.13 0.24 3.84
C ILE A 289 19.65 0.19 3.63
N LYS A 290 20.16 -0.95 3.16
CA LYS A 290 21.59 -1.15 2.88
C LYS A 290 22.06 -0.18 1.79
N GLU A 291 21.32 -0.10 0.70
CA GLU A 291 21.62 0.79 -0.43
C GLU A 291 21.63 2.26 -0.01
N ILE A 292 20.71 2.68 0.86
CA ILE A 292 20.74 4.04 1.45
C ILE A 292 22.00 4.25 2.29
N LYS A 293 22.39 3.28 3.12
CA LYS A 293 23.59 3.37 3.97
C LYS A 293 24.87 3.46 3.14
N GLU A 294 24.92 2.75 2.02
CA GLU A 294 26.05 2.70 1.10
C GLU A 294 26.12 3.92 0.16
N GLY A 295 25.18 4.87 0.28
CA GLY A 295 25.18 6.10 -0.51
C GLY A 295 24.73 5.92 -1.96
N LYS A 296 24.01 4.83 -2.28
CA LYS A 296 23.55 4.56 -3.65
C LYS A 296 22.65 5.65 -4.24
N TYR A 297 21.96 6.41 -3.38
CA TYR A 297 20.95 7.39 -3.75
C TYR A 297 21.34 8.84 -3.42
N ASP A 298 22.62 9.07 -3.13
CA ASP A 298 23.16 10.42 -2.88
C ASP A 298 23.38 11.20 -4.19
#